data_AF-A0A356TQE8-F1
#
_entry.id   AF-A0A356TQE8-F1
#
_cell.length_a   1.000
_cell.length_b   1.000
_cell.length_c   1.000
_cell.angle_alpha   90.00
_cell.angle_beta   90.00
_cell.angle_gamma   90.00
#
_symmetry.space_group_name_H-M   'P 1'
#
loop_
_entity.id
_entity.type
_entity.pdbx_description
1 polymer ?
#
loop_
_entity_poly.entity_id
_entity_poly.type
_entity_poly.pdbx_seq_one_letter_code
_entity_poly.pdbx_strand_id
1 'polypeptide(L)'
;PPEGSAHIHAPVAGRVAAGRGGFPSPGREVSANEELATFAPTPGAPEDATRAQLQVVDAEAALENARAELARVERMRADQAIPERRLEEARRAVRVAEAS
;
A
#
# COMPACT_ATOMS: atom_id res chain seq x y z
N PRO A 1 1.16 -15.50 -37.61
CA PRO A 1 0.49 -15.87 -36.33
C PRO A 1 0.84 -14.82 -35.27
N PRO A 2 -0.04 -14.46 -34.33
CA PRO A 2 0.35 -13.62 -33.21
C PRO A 2 1.46 -14.33 -32.42
N GLU A 3 2.50 -13.60 -32.02
CA GLU A 3 3.65 -14.16 -31.28
C GLU A 3 3.28 -14.59 -29.85
N GLY A 4 2.06 -14.27 -29.38
CA GLY A 4 1.53 -14.71 -28.09
C GLY A 4 0.06 -14.34 -27.89
N SER A 5 -0.55 -14.91 -26.84
CA SER A 5 -1.89 -14.53 -26.37
C SER A 5 -1.85 -14.34 -24.85
N ALA A 6 -2.57 -13.34 -24.35
CA ALA A 6 -2.68 -13.05 -22.93
C ALA A 6 -4.15 -12.80 -22.57
N HIS A 7 -4.59 -13.38 -21.45
CA HIS A 7 -5.92 -13.16 -20.91
C HIS A 7 -5.81 -12.27 -19.67
N ILE A 8 -6.54 -11.16 -19.66
CA ILE A 8 -6.59 -10.22 -18.53
C ILE A 8 -7.86 -10.52 -17.73
N HIS A 9 -7.70 -10.77 -16.44
CA HIS A 9 -8.78 -11.08 -15.52
C HIS A 9 -8.81 -10.06 -14.37
N ALA A 10 -10.01 -9.79 -13.83
CA ALA A 10 -10.12 -9.01 -12.60
C ALA A 10 -9.55 -9.82 -11.42
N PRO A 11 -8.67 -9.23 -10.58
CA PRO A 11 -8.03 -9.96 -9.48
C PRO A 11 -8.97 -10.19 -8.29
N VAL A 12 -10.04 -9.40 -8.20
CA VAL A 12 -11.03 -9.43 -7.11
C VAL A 12 -12.43 -9.20 -7.69
N ALA A 13 -13.48 -9.49 -6.91
CA ALA A 13 -14.86 -9.17 -7.29
C ALA A 13 -15.15 -7.67 -7.15
N GLY A 14 -15.97 -7.14 -8.06
CA GLY A 14 -16.23 -5.70 -8.11
C GLY A 14 -16.75 -5.23 -9.46
N ARG A 15 -16.70 -3.91 -9.64
CA ARG A 15 -17.20 -3.23 -10.84
C ARG A 15 -16.04 -2.69 -11.65
N VAL A 16 -16.05 -2.99 -12.94
CA VAL A 16 -15.13 -2.39 -13.91
C VAL A 16 -15.67 -1.02 -14.30
N ALA A 17 -14.83 0.00 -14.19
CA ALA A 17 -15.09 1.37 -14.61
C ALA A 17 -14.12 1.76 -15.72
N ALA A 18 -14.50 2.75 -16.51
CA ALA A 18 -13.61 3.27 -17.55
C ALA A 18 -12.39 3.94 -16.90
N GLY A 19 -11.20 3.71 -17.46
CA GLY A 19 -9.99 4.43 -17.05
C GLY A 19 -10.05 5.90 -17.48
N ARG A 20 -8.96 6.65 -17.29
CA ARG A 20 -8.91 8.08 -17.67
C ARG A 20 -9.18 8.30 -19.17
N GLY A 21 -8.79 7.35 -20.00
CA GLY A 21 -9.01 7.35 -21.45
C GLY A 21 -10.33 6.73 -21.92
N GLY A 22 -11.22 6.36 -21.01
CA GLY A 22 -12.43 5.60 -21.35
C GLY A 22 -12.14 4.11 -21.52
N PHE A 23 -13.12 3.36 -22.06
CA PHE A 23 -12.91 1.97 -22.44
C PHE A 23 -12.24 1.88 -23.82
N PRO A 24 -11.27 0.97 -24.02
CA PRO A 24 -10.75 0.71 -25.35
C PRO A 24 -11.83 0.09 -26.24
N SER A 25 -11.87 0.50 -27.50
CA SER A 25 -12.70 -0.15 -28.51
C SER A 25 -12.15 -1.53 -28.88
N PRO A 26 -12.99 -2.54 -29.14
CA PRO A 26 -12.53 -3.83 -29.66
C PRO A 26 -11.71 -3.65 -30.95
N GLY A 27 -10.56 -4.32 -31.03
CA GLY A 27 -9.65 -4.22 -32.18
C GLY A 27 -8.66 -3.05 -32.14
N ARG A 28 -8.72 -2.19 -31.10
CA ARG A 28 -7.72 -1.15 -30.85
C ARG A 28 -6.40 -1.79 -30.40
N GLU A 29 -5.27 -1.29 -30.92
CA GLU A 29 -3.94 -1.63 -30.40
C GLU A 29 -3.72 -1.03 -29.01
N VAL A 30 -3.17 -1.84 -28.10
CA VAL A 30 -2.86 -1.46 -26.72
C VAL A 30 -1.42 -1.79 -26.39
N SER A 31 -0.82 -1.05 -25.47
CA SER A 31 0.57 -1.25 -25.03
C SER A 31 0.66 -1.94 -23.67
N ALA A 32 1.81 -2.56 -23.39
CA ALA A 32 2.11 -3.05 -22.06
C ALA A 32 2.07 -1.90 -21.04
N ASN A 33 1.47 -2.14 -19.88
CA ASN A 33 1.21 -1.16 -18.83
C ASN A 33 0.22 -0.03 -19.21
N GLU A 34 -0.48 -0.13 -20.33
CA GLU A 34 -1.59 0.80 -20.64
C GLU A 34 -2.79 0.55 -19.71
N GLU A 35 -3.37 1.63 -19.17
CA GLU A 35 -4.61 1.56 -18.40
C GLU A 35 -5.79 1.25 -19.33
N LEU A 36 -6.31 0.03 -19.26
CA LEU A 36 -7.48 -0.40 -20.04
C LEU A 36 -8.81 -0.11 -19.33
N ALA A 37 -8.81 -0.18 -18.00
CA ALA A 37 -9.96 0.04 -17.14
C ALA A 37 -9.50 0.28 -15.70
N THR A 38 -10.33 0.95 -14.93
CA THR A 38 -10.18 1.06 -13.48
C THR A 38 -11.11 0.04 -12.81
N PHE A 39 -10.68 -0.50 -11.67
CA PHE A 39 -11.47 -1.46 -10.91
C PHE A 39 -11.95 -0.86 -9.59
N ALA A 40 -13.25 -0.94 -9.32
CA ALA A 40 -13.84 -0.59 -8.04
C ALA A 40 -14.23 -1.88 -7.29
N PRO A 41 -13.41 -2.33 -6.32
CA PRO A 41 -13.72 -3.54 -5.54
C PRO A 41 -15.07 -3.40 -4.85
N THR A 42 -15.84 -4.49 -4.81
CA THR A 42 -17.03 -4.57 -3.96
C THR A 42 -16.66 -5.35 -2.71
N PRO A 43 -16.67 -4.71 -1.52
CA PRO A 43 -16.37 -5.42 -0.29
C PRO A 43 -17.41 -6.52 -0.03
N GLY A 44 -17.00 -7.60 0.64
CA GLY A 44 -17.90 -8.72 0.96
C GLY A 44 -19.05 -8.29 1.87
N ALA A 45 -18.79 -7.33 2.75
CA ALA A 45 -19.79 -6.64 3.56
C ALA A 45 -19.51 -5.12 3.64
N PRO A 46 -20.52 -4.24 3.81
CA PRO A 46 -20.32 -2.79 3.89
C PRO A 46 -19.27 -2.34 4.90
N GLU A 47 -19.17 -3.04 6.03
CA GLU A 47 -18.22 -2.76 7.11
C GLU A 47 -16.77 -3.08 6.76
N ASP A 48 -16.50 -3.93 5.77
CA ASP A 48 -15.14 -4.34 5.44
C ASP A 48 -14.33 -3.19 4.84
N ALA A 49 -14.97 -2.33 4.04
CA ALA A 49 -14.33 -1.13 3.50
C ALA A 49 -13.97 -0.15 4.62
N THR A 50 -14.87 0.07 5.57
CA THR A 50 -14.61 0.92 6.74
C THR A 50 -13.52 0.34 7.63
N ARG A 51 -13.51 -0.98 7.85
CA ARG A 51 -12.48 -1.67 8.63
C ARG A 51 -11.12 -1.58 7.97
N ALA A 52 -11.03 -1.79 6.65
CA ALA A 52 -9.78 -1.65 5.91
C ALA A 52 -9.25 -0.20 6.00
N GLN A 53 -10.11 0.80 5.86
CA GLN A 53 -9.71 2.20 6.00
C GLN A 53 -9.21 2.52 7.42
N LEU A 54 -9.89 2.00 8.46
CA LEU A 54 -9.47 2.18 9.85
C LEU A 54 -8.11 1.52 10.10
N GLN A 55 -7.88 0.31 9.57
CA GLN A 55 -6.59 -0.38 9.69
C GLN A 55 -5.45 0.43 9.07
N VAL A 56 -5.68 1.07 7.92
CA VAL A 56 -4.68 1.96 7.30
C VAL A 56 -4.38 3.16 8.22
N VAL A 57 -5.41 3.82 8.73
CA VAL A 57 -5.23 4.98 9.63
C VAL A 57 -4.49 4.59 10.91
N ASP A 58 -4.82 3.43 11.50
CA ASP A 58 -4.17 2.92 12.70
C ASP A 58 -2.69 2.56 12.44
N ALA A 59 -2.39 1.94 11.30
CA ALA A 59 -1.03 1.61 10.89
C ALA A 59 -0.18 2.86 10.64
N GLU A 60 -0.74 3.87 9.98
CA GLU A 60 -0.09 5.18 9.77
C GLU A 60 0.23 5.86 11.10
N ALA A 61 -0.74 5.91 12.02
CA ALA A 61 -0.53 6.50 13.34
C ALA A 61 0.53 5.73 14.16
N ALA A 62 0.55 4.39 14.09
CA ALA A 62 1.56 3.57 14.74
C ALA A 62 2.97 3.86 14.18
N LEU A 63 3.08 4.01 12.86
CA LEU A 63 4.33 4.33 12.19
C LEU A 63 4.85 5.72 12.56
N GLU A 64 3.98 6.74 12.57
CA GLU A 64 4.35 8.09 13.00
C GLU A 64 4.88 8.10 14.44
N ASN A 65 4.19 7.40 15.34
CA ASN A 65 4.62 7.28 16.74
C ASN A 65 5.99 6.58 16.86
N ALA A 66 6.20 5.50 16.12
CA ALA A 66 7.48 4.78 16.12
C ALA A 66 8.63 5.64 15.57
N ARG A 67 8.38 6.43 14.51
CA ARG A 67 9.36 7.37 13.94
C ARG A 67 9.70 8.50 14.90
N ALA A 68 8.70 9.07 15.57
CA ALA A 68 8.90 10.10 16.58
C ALA A 68 9.74 9.59 17.77
N GLU A 69 9.51 8.34 18.20
CA GLU A 69 10.32 7.72 19.24
C GLU A 69 11.75 7.45 18.77
N LEU A 70 11.94 6.90 17.57
CA LEU A 70 13.27 6.70 17.01
C LEU A 70 14.07 8.02 16.98
N ALA A 71 13.45 9.11 16.52
CA ALA A 71 14.10 10.41 16.50
C ALA A 71 14.49 10.92 17.90
N ARG A 72 13.69 10.64 18.93
CA ARG A 72 14.04 10.97 20.33
C ARG A 72 15.22 10.15 20.81
N VAL A 73 15.17 8.83 20.57
CA VAL A 73 16.21 7.87 20.97
C VAL A 73 17.54 8.17 20.28
N GLU A 74 17.52 8.55 19.00
CA GLU A 74 18.71 8.97 18.25
C GLU A 74 19.38 10.19 18.87
N ARG A 75 18.61 11.21 19.28
CA ARG A 75 19.16 12.37 19.99
C ARG A 75 19.78 11.97 21.33
N MET A 76 19.08 11.17 22.14
CA MET A 76 19.61 10.68 23.41
C MET A 76 20.88 9.85 23.23
N ARG A 77 20.99 9.07 22.15
CA ARG A 77 22.21 8.29 21.86
C ARG A 77 23.37 9.19 21.45
N ALA A 78 23.11 10.25 20.68
CA ALA A 78 24.12 11.25 20.32
C ALA A 78 24.70 11.93 21.58
N ASP A 79 23.85 12.16 22.58
CA ASP A 79 24.24 12.69 23.89
C ASP A 79 24.85 11.62 24.83
N GLN A 80 25.07 10.40 24.34
CA GLN A 80 25.53 9.21 25.09
C GLN A 80 24.66 8.85 26.31
N ALA A 81 23.44 9.35 26.37
CA ALA A 81 22.51 9.17 27.49
C ALA A 81 21.85 7.78 27.52
N ILE A 82 21.95 7.00 26.44
CA ILE A 82 21.37 5.65 26.34
C ILE A 82 22.31 4.64 25.65
N PRO A 83 22.11 3.33 25.90
CA PRO A 83 22.82 2.26 25.20
C PRO A 83 22.43 2.15 23.73
N GLU A 84 23.35 1.67 22.90
CA GLU A 84 23.12 1.42 21.46
C GLU A 84 22.00 0.41 21.20
N ARG A 85 21.86 -0.60 22.06
CA ARG A 85 20.76 -1.57 22.00
C ARG A 85 19.38 -0.91 21.97
N ARG A 86 19.16 0.18 22.72
CA ARG A 86 17.87 0.91 22.73
C ARG A 86 17.58 1.57 21.37
N LEU A 87 18.62 2.04 20.67
CA LEU A 87 18.49 2.59 19.33
C LEU A 87 18.13 1.50 18.32
N GLU A 88 18.75 0.32 18.40
CA GLU A 88 18.41 -0.81 17.54
C GLU A 88 16.97 -1.30 17.75
N GLU A 89 16.50 -1.34 19.00
CA GLU A 89 15.12 -1.67 19.36
C GLU A 89 14.13 -0.66 18.75
N ALA A 90 14.40 0.65 18.86
CA ALA A 90 13.58 1.69 18.24
C ALA A 90 13.55 1.60 16.70
N ARG A 91 14.71 1.32 16.07
CA ARG A 91 14.78 1.08 14.61
C ARG A 91 13.99 -0.15 14.19
N ARG A 92 14.01 -1.21 15.00
CA ARG A 92 13.20 -2.40 14.76
C ARG A 92 11.71 -2.08 14.87
N ALA A 93 11.30 -1.28 15.85
CA ALA A 93 9.90 -0.87 16.01
C ALA A 93 9.37 -0.12 14.79
N VAL A 94 10.18 0.79 14.20
CA VAL A 94 9.83 1.46 12.94
C VAL A 94 9.66 0.44 11.80
N ARG A 95 10.61 -0.48 11.61
CA ARG A 95 10.51 -1.51 10.55
C ARG A 95 9.27 -2.41 10.69
N VAL A 96 8.88 -2.72 11.93
CA VAL A 96 7.66 -3.51 12.18
C VAL A 96 6.42 -2.70 11.83
N ALA A 97 6.38 -1.42 12.21
CA ALA A 97 5.26 -0.53 11.89
C ALA A 97 5.15 -0.25 10.38
N GLU A 98 6.26 -0.20 9.64
CA GLU A 98 6.26 -0.05 8.16
C GLU A 98 5.77 -1.31 7.42
N ALA A 99 5.83 -2.47 8.07
CA ALA A 99 5.42 -3.75 7.50
C ALA A 99 4.01 -4.20 7.95
N SER A 100 3.34 -3.39 8.77
CA SER A 100 1.98 -3.64 9.29
C SER A 100 0.95 -2.91 8.43
#